data_AF-A0A6L9KVX9-F1
#
_entry.id   AF-A0A6L9KVX9-F1
#
_cell.length_a   1.000
_cell.length_b   1.000
_cell.length_c   1.000
_cell.angle_alpha   90.00
_cell.angle_beta   90.00
_cell.angle_gamma   90.00
#
_symmetry.space_group_name_H-M   'P 1'
#
loop_
_entity.id
_entity.type
_entity.pdbx_description
1 polymer ?
#
loop_
_entity_poly.entity_id
_entity_poly.type
_entity_poly.pdbx_seq_one_letter_code
_entity_poly.pdbx_strand_id
1 'polypeptide(L)' 'VGLAGEVRPVQRGQERLKEAAKLGFTHALIPRGNAPRQPIEGIQVTAVDRVDRAVAAIFRGE' A
#
# COMPACT_ATOMS: atom_id res chain seq x y z
N VAL A 1 0.04 -11.97 -4.53
CA VAL A 1 -1.09 -12.43 -3.70
C VAL A 1 -1.06 -13.94 -3.73
N GLY A 2 -1.24 -14.61 -2.60
CA GLY A 2 -1.34 -16.07 -2.59
C GLY A 2 -2.79 -16.56 -2.65
N LEU A 3 -2.95 -17.86 -2.81
CA LEU A 3 -4.25 -18.50 -3.05
C LEU A 3 -5.21 -18.35 -1.86
N ALA A 4 -4.68 -18.25 -0.63
CA ALA A 4 -5.48 -18.03 0.58
C ALA A 4 -5.83 -16.54 0.82
N GLY A 5 -5.48 -15.67 -0.14
CA GLY A 5 -5.74 -14.24 -0.09
C GLY A 5 -4.69 -13.44 0.68
N GLU A 6 -3.52 -14.01 0.99
CA GLU A 6 -2.44 -13.26 1.64
C GLU A 6 -1.72 -12.29 0.68
N VAL A 7 -1.40 -11.10 1.20
CA VAL A 7 -0.67 -10.06 0.50
C VAL A 7 0.79 -10.10 0.94
N ARG A 8 1.66 -10.57 0.03
CA ARG A 8 3.09 -10.75 0.30
C ARG A 8 3.88 -9.49 -0.04
N PRO A 9 4.97 -9.20 0.69
CA PRO A 9 5.86 -8.08 0.37
C PRO A 9 6.50 -8.22 -1.01
N VAL A 10 6.83 -7.08 -1.61
CA VAL A 10 7.50 -6.99 -2.89
C VAL A 10 8.84 -6.25 -2.75
N GLN A 11 9.76 -6.50 -3.67
CA GLN A 11 11.06 -5.81 -3.70
C GLN A 11 10.90 -4.31 -3.94
N ARG A 12 11.80 -3.47 -3.42
CA ARG A 12 11.82 -2.02 -3.71
C ARG A 12 10.48 -1.29 -3.50
N GLY A 13 9.76 -1.60 -2.42
CA GLY A 13 8.45 -0.99 -2.15
C GLY A 13 8.56 0.50 -1.81
N GLN A 14 9.63 0.91 -1.14
CA GLN A 14 9.86 2.30 -0.75
C GLN A 14 10.10 3.20 -1.96
N GLU A 15 10.94 2.74 -2.88
CA GLU A 15 11.27 3.45 -4.12
C GLU A 15 10.01 3.64 -4.96
N ARG A 16 9.19 2.59 -5.09
CA ARG A 16 7.91 2.66 -5.81
C ARG A 16 6.94 3.68 -5.21
N LEU A 17 6.84 3.75 -3.88
CA LEU A 17 5.98 4.73 -3.20
C LEU A 17 6.47 6.16 -3.41
N LYS A 18 7.79 6.40 -3.35
CA LYS A 18 8.37 7.72 -3.61
C LYS A 18 8.11 8.19 -5.04
N GLU A 19 8.25 7.30 -6.02
CA GLU A 19 7.91 7.63 -7.42
C GLU A 19 6.40 7.88 -7.60
N ALA A 20 5.55 7.10 -6.94
CA ALA A 20 4.10 7.33 -6.97
C ALA A 20 3.74 8.73 -6.43
N ALA A 21 4.33 9.13 -5.30
CA ALA A 21 4.11 10.48 -4.75
C ALA A 21 4.54 11.58 -5.73
N LYS A 22 5.69 11.44 -6.40
CA LYS A 22 6.17 12.40 -7.42
C LYS A 22 5.23 12.52 -8.62
N LEU A 23 4.57 11.42 -9.00
CA LEU A 23 3.61 11.39 -10.09
C LEU A 23 2.21 11.92 -9.69
N GLY A 24 2.04 12.37 -8.44
CA GLY A 24 0.80 12.95 -7.94
C GLY A 24 -0.20 11.95 -7.38
N PHE A 25 0.19 10.69 -7.17
CA PHE A 25 -0.67 9.74 -6.45
C PHE A 25 -0.71 10.11 -4.97
N THR A 26 -1.92 10.33 -4.44
CA THR A 26 -2.14 10.79 -3.07
C THR A 26 -2.48 9.66 -2.09
N HIS A 27 -2.81 8.47 -2.60
CA HIS A 27 -3.16 7.30 -1.79
C HIS A 27 -2.47 6.05 -2.33
N ALA A 28 -1.93 5.24 -1.43
CA ALA A 28 -1.33 3.95 -1.76
C ALA A 28 -1.80 2.86 -0.80
N LEU A 29 -2.27 1.75 -1.37
CA LEU A 29 -2.54 0.53 -0.62
C LEU A 29 -1.41 -0.48 -0.89
N ILE A 30 -0.74 -0.94 0.16
CA ILE A 30 0.50 -1.72 0.05
C ILE A 30 0.53 -2.95 0.94
N PRO A 31 1.41 -3.94 0.65
CA PRO A 31 1.70 -5.02 1.59
C PRO A 31 2.23 -4.49 2.93
N ARG A 32 1.81 -5.11 4.04
CA ARG A 32 2.26 -4.75 5.40
C ARG A 32 3.78 -4.75 5.55
N GLY A 33 4.46 -5.74 4.96
CA GLY A 33 5.93 -5.81 5.00
C GLY A 33 6.65 -4.75 4.15
N ASN A 34 5.93 -3.96 3.34
CA ASN A 34 6.48 -2.81 2.63
C ASN A 34 6.19 -1.47 3.33
N ALA A 35 5.53 -1.48 4.49
CA ALA A 35 5.18 -0.27 5.22
C ALA A 35 6.43 0.60 5.48
N PRO A 36 6.39 1.90 5.11
CA PRO A 36 7.52 2.78 5.33
C PRO A 36 7.69 3.07 6.81
N ARG A 37 8.95 3.10 7.27
CA ARG A 37 9.29 3.45 8.66
C ARG A 37 9.01 4.92 8.96
N GLN A 38 9.07 5.76 7.93
CA GLN A 38 8.78 7.19 8.00
C GLN A 38 7.69 7.51 6.97
N PRO A 39 6.77 8.43 7.25
CA PRO A 39 5.79 8.88 6.27
C PRO A 39 6.47 9.36 4.98
N ILE A 40 5.84 9.09 3.84
CA ILE A 40 6.27 9.61 2.54
C ILE A 40 5.37 10.80 2.26
N GLU A 41 5.98 11.98 2.10
CA GLU A 41 5.26 13.22 1.84
C GLU A 41 4.43 13.11 0.55
N GLY A 42 3.22 13.67 0.58
CA GLY A 42 2.32 13.69 -0.58
C GLY A 42 1.53 12.40 -0.84
N ILE A 43 1.75 11.32 -0.08
CA ILE A 43 1.00 10.06 -0.25
C ILE A 43 0.58 9.43 1.08
N GLN A 44 -0.72 9.19 1.24
CA GLN A 44 -1.27 8.43 2.37
C GLN A 44 -1.11 6.94 2.12
N VAL A 45 -0.43 6.25 3.02
CA VAL A 45 -0.12 4.82 2.88
C VAL A 45 -1.01 3.99 3.79
N THR A 46 -1.78 3.06 3.20
CA THR A 46 -2.58 2.06 3.90
C THR A 46 -1.95 0.68 3.72
N ALA A 47 -1.48 0.09 4.81
CA ALA A 47 -0.80 -1.20 4.80
C ALA A 47 -1.76 -2.37 5.10
N VAL A 48 -1.76 -3.39 4.26
CA VAL A 48 -2.63 -4.58 4.36
C VAL A 48 -1.85 -5.89 4.27
N ASP A 49 -2.38 -6.93 4.89
CA ASP A 49 -1.85 -8.30 4.89
C ASP A 49 -2.74 -9.28 4.12
N ARG A 50 -3.99 -8.88 3.80
CA ARG A 50 -4.96 -9.70 3.09
C ARG A 50 -5.76 -8.92 2.05
N VAL A 51 -6.23 -9.62 1.01
CA VAL A 51 -7.02 -9.05 -0.09
C VAL A 51 -8.37 -8.52 0.39
N ASP A 52 -9.06 -9.21 1.29
CA ASP A 52 -10.34 -8.74 1.83
C ASP A 52 -10.21 -7.39 2.55
N ARG A 53 -9.10 -7.17 3.26
CA ARG A 53 -8.76 -5.87 3.87
C ARG A 53 -8.42 -4.81 2.84
N ALA A 54 -7.73 -5.18 1.76
CA ALA A 54 -7.45 -4.29 0.63
C ALA A 54 -8.74 -3.75 0.01
N VAL A 55 -9.67 -4.66 -0.30
CA VAL A 55 -10.98 -4.34 -0.87
C VAL A 55 -11.77 -3.45 0.09
N ALA A 56 -11.89 -3.84 1.37
CA ALA A 56 -12.60 -3.05 2.36
C ALA A 56 -12.04 -1.64 2.54
N ALA A 57 -10.71 -1.46 2.44
CA ALA A 57 -10.08 -0.15 2.57
C ALA A 57 -10.41 0.79 1.38
N ILE A 58 -10.67 0.26 0.19
CA ILE A 58 -11.05 1.04 -0.98
C ILE A 58 -12.54 1.42 -0.95
N PHE A 59 -13.39 0.50 -0.47
CA PHE A 59 -14.86 0.69 -0.51
C PHE A 59 -15.46 1.33 0.74
N ARG A 60 -14.70 1.54 1.82
CA ARG A 60 -15.15 2.31 3.00
C ARG A 60 -14.99 3.82 2.84
N GLY A 61 -14.99 4.32 1.60
CA GLY A 61 -15.00 5.74 1.31
C GLY A 61 -16.40 6.33 1.39
N GLU A 62 -16.96 6.41 2.61
CA GLU A 62 -17.79 7.51 3.16
C GLU A 62 -17.55 7.58 4.68
#